data_AF-A0A970UZP4-F1
#
_entry.id   AF-A0A970UZP4-F1
#
_cell.length_a   1.000
_cell.length_b   1.000
_cell.length_c   1.000
_cell.angle_alpha   90.00
_cell.angle_beta   90.00
_cell.angle_gamma   90.00
#
_symmetry.space_group_name_H-M   'P 1'
#
loop_
_entity.id
_entity.type
_entity.pdbx_description
1 polymer ?
#
loop_
_entity_poly.entity_id
_entity_poly.type
_entity_poly.pdbx_seq_one_letter_code
_entity_poly.pdbx_strand_id
1 'polypeptide(L)'
;FLTARKFNAAEAAEVGLVTRVVADAELDAALEAVLADLRQAHPQGLGETKALLNADVIARLDDRAEGLAELSARLFASDGAREAMLAFLSRPKG
;
A
#
# COMPACT_ATOMS: atom_id res chain seq x y z
N PHE A 1 4.33 -12.60 0.72
CA PHE A 1 3.60 -12.50 2.00
C PHE A 1 4.10 -13.51 3.05
N LEU A 2 4.02 -14.81 2.80
CA LEU A 2 4.28 -15.84 3.84
C LEU A 2 5.70 -15.84 4.44
N THR A 3 6.71 -15.38 3.69
CA THR A 3 8.12 -15.41 4.14
C THR A 3 8.59 -14.13 4.82
N ALA A 4 7.77 -13.06 4.81
CA ALA A 4 8.16 -11.73 5.28
C ALA A 4 9.50 -11.19 4.69
N ARG A 5 9.93 -11.69 3.53
CA ARG A 5 11.14 -11.21 2.85
C ARG A 5 11.00 -9.73 2.49
N LYS A 6 12.04 -8.96 2.81
CA LYS A 6 12.20 -7.57 2.36
C LYS A 6 12.59 -7.52 0.88
N PHE A 7 12.14 -6.49 0.18
CA PHE A 7 12.49 -6.22 -1.21
C PHE A 7 12.91 -4.75 -1.34
N ASN A 8 13.66 -4.44 -2.40
CA ASN A 8 14.09 -3.07 -2.67
C ASN A 8 13.06 -2.31 -3.54
N ALA A 9 13.28 -1.01 -3.75
CA ALA A 9 12.36 -0.19 -4.54
C ALA A 9 12.24 -0.68 -5.99
N ALA A 10 13.32 -1.15 -6.61
CA ALA A 10 13.30 -1.66 -7.98
C ALA A 10 12.40 -2.90 -8.12
N GLU A 11 12.55 -3.89 -7.23
CA GLU A 11 11.64 -5.04 -7.16
C GLU A 11 10.19 -4.58 -6.93
N ALA A 12 9.96 -3.58 -6.08
CA ALA A 12 8.61 -3.05 -5.82
C ALA A 12 7.96 -2.48 -7.08
N ALA A 13 8.74 -1.83 -7.95
CA ALA A 13 8.25 -1.29 -9.22
C ALA A 13 7.95 -2.40 -10.22
N GLU A 14 8.84 -3.38 -10.31
CA GLU A 14 8.70 -4.53 -11.22
C GLU A 14 7.43 -5.34 -10.93
N VAL A 15 7.09 -5.54 -9.65
CA VAL A 15 5.87 -6.26 -9.25
C VAL A 15 4.62 -5.37 -9.25
N GLY A 16 4.74 -4.10 -9.64
CA GLY A 16 3.61 -3.16 -9.72
C GLY A 16 3.11 -2.64 -8.36
N LEU A 17 3.88 -2.77 -7.29
CA LEU A 17 3.53 -2.22 -5.98
C LEU A 17 3.69 -0.69 -5.94
N VAL A 18 4.71 -0.17 -6.63
CA VAL A 18 4.92 1.27 -6.82
C VAL A 18 4.97 1.59 -8.32
N THR A 19 4.48 2.76 -8.71
CA THR A 19 4.37 3.13 -10.13
C THR A 19 5.73 3.52 -10.75
N ARG A 20 6.62 4.14 -9.98
CA ARG A 20 7.92 4.65 -10.45
C ARG A 20 8.91 4.71 -9.31
N VAL A 21 10.18 4.46 -9.64
CA VAL A 21 11.34 4.64 -8.75
C VAL A 21 12.31 5.60 -9.42
N VAL A 22 12.89 6.50 -8.64
CA VAL A 22 13.91 7.48 -9.06
C VAL A 22 15.01 7.53 -8.01
N ALA A 23 16.14 8.17 -8.32
CA ALA A 23 17.16 8.44 -7.31
C ALA A 23 16.63 9.42 -6.26
N ASP A 24 17.10 9.33 -5.02
CA ASP A 24 16.62 10.17 -3.91
C ASP A 24 16.69 11.68 -4.23
N ALA A 25 17.76 12.12 -4.88
CA ALA A 25 17.96 13.52 -5.27
C ALA A 25 16.97 14.01 -6.36
N GLU A 26 16.27 13.10 -7.03
CA GLU A 26 15.33 13.39 -8.13
C GLU A 26 13.86 13.29 -7.68
N LEU A 27 13.59 12.90 -6.43
CA LEU A 27 12.24 12.63 -5.94
C LEU A 27 11.30 13.82 -6.13
N ASP A 28 11.74 15.01 -5.72
CA ASP A 28 10.94 16.24 -5.83
C ASP A 28 10.65 16.60 -7.30
N ALA A 29 11.65 16.45 -8.17
CA ALA A 29 11.48 16.71 -9.60
C ALA A 29 10.52 15.71 -10.26
N ALA A 30 10.61 14.43 -9.89
CA ALA A 30 9.70 13.40 -10.39
C ALA A 30 8.26 13.62 -9.91
N LEU A 31 8.08 14.05 -8.65
CA LEU A 31 6.77 14.42 -8.10
C LEU A 31 6.16 15.60 -8.85
N GLU A 32 6.92 16.68 -9.04
CA GLU A 32 6.42 17.86 -9.75
C GLU A 32 6.06 17.56 -11.21
N ALA A 33 6.79 16.66 -11.89
CA ALA A 33 6.42 16.22 -13.22
C ALA A 33 5.03 15.55 -13.25
N VAL A 34 4.76 14.63 -12.31
CA VAL A 34 3.45 13.97 -12.20
C VAL A 34 2.35 14.98 -11.90
N LEU A 35 2.60 15.93 -10.99
CA LEU A 35 1.62 16.97 -10.66
C LEU A 35 1.37 17.91 -11.84
N ALA A 36 2.40 18.28 -12.59
CA ALA A 36 2.29 19.10 -13.79
C ALA A 36 1.41 18.43 -14.85
N ASP A 37 1.60 17.14 -15.10
CA ASP A 37 0.78 16.37 -16.05
C ASP A 37 -0.69 16.31 -15.60
N LEU A 38 -0.95 16.01 -14.32
CA LEU A 38 -2.31 15.97 -13.78
C LEU A 38 -3.01 17.33 -13.85
N ARG A 39 -2.28 18.44 -13.59
CA ARG A 39 -2.82 19.81 -13.65
C ARG A 39 -3.27 20.24 -15.06
N GLN A 40 -2.84 19.55 -16.12
CA GLN A 40 -3.29 19.84 -17.49
C GLN A 40 -4.69 19.29 -17.79
N ALA A 41 -5.15 18.27 -17.05
CA ALA A 41 -6.43 17.64 -17.28
C ALA A 41 -7.57 18.37 -16.56
N HIS A 42 -8.79 18.28 -17.11
CA HIS A 42 -9.97 18.79 -16.42
C HIS A 42 -10.27 17.93 -15.17
N PRO A 43 -10.52 18.53 -13.99
CA PRO A 43 -10.74 17.78 -12.74
C PRO A 43 -11.84 16.71 -12.82
N GLN A 44 -12.93 16.99 -13.55
CA GLN A 44 -13.99 16.01 -13.80
C GLN A 44 -13.45 14.77 -14.53
N GLY A 45 -12.66 14.96 -15.59
CA GLY A 45 -12.12 13.85 -16.37
C GLY A 45 -11.22 12.95 -15.53
N LEU A 46 -10.40 13.54 -14.66
CA LEU A 46 -9.58 12.79 -13.70
C LEU A 46 -10.44 12.00 -12.71
N GLY A 47 -11.48 12.61 -12.15
CA GLY A 47 -12.40 11.98 -11.22
C GLY A 47 -13.14 10.79 -11.83
N GLU A 48 -13.78 10.99 -12.98
CA GLU A 48 -14.54 9.95 -13.69
C GLU A 48 -13.64 8.81 -14.15
N THR A 49 -12.45 9.12 -14.69
CA THR A 49 -11.49 8.08 -15.13
C THR A 49 -11.02 7.25 -13.95
N LYS A 50 -10.71 7.88 -12.80
CA LYS A 50 -10.32 7.17 -11.59
C LYS A 50 -11.45 6.28 -11.09
N ALA A 51 -12.68 6.76 -11.06
CA ALA A 51 -13.85 5.97 -10.64
C ALA A 51 -14.06 4.75 -11.55
N LEU A 52 -14.02 4.97 -12.87
CA LEU A 52 -14.18 3.91 -13.88
C LEU A 52 -13.11 2.81 -13.73
N LEU A 53 -11.84 3.18 -13.62
CA LEU A 53 -10.74 2.21 -13.55
C LEU A 53 -10.66 1.46 -12.22
N ASN A 54 -11.20 2.03 -11.13
CA ASN A 54 -11.14 1.43 -9.79
C ASN A 54 -12.43 0.74 -9.35
N ALA A 55 -13.49 0.75 -10.17
CA ALA A 55 -14.82 0.26 -9.79
C ALA A 55 -14.81 -1.15 -9.18
N ASP A 56 -14.11 -2.10 -9.83
CA ASP A 56 -14.03 -3.49 -9.35
C ASP A 56 -13.24 -3.63 -8.05
N VAL A 57 -12.20 -2.80 -7.87
CA VAL A 57 -11.39 -2.82 -6.64
C VAL A 57 -12.22 -2.28 -5.48
N ILE A 58 -12.94 -1.17 -5.69
CA ILE A 58 -13.81 -0.56 -4.70
C ILE A 58 -14.91 -1.55 -4.30
N ALA A 59 -15.60 -2.16 -5.28
CA ALA A 59 -16.67 -3.13 -5.00
C ALA A 59 -16.19 -4.32 -4.16
N ARG A 60 -14.98 -4.84 -4.42
CA ARG A 60 -14.39 -5.92 -3.63
C ARG A 60 -14.00 -5.49 -2.22
N LEU A 61 -13.56 -4.23 -2.05
CA LEU A 61 -13.28 -3.68 -0.73
C LEU A 61 -14.58 -3.52 0.05
N ASP A 62 -15.62 -2.95 -0.55
CA ASP A 62 -16.92 -2.77 0.10
C ASP A 62 -17.53 -4.12 0.53
N ASP A 63 -17.46 -5.15 -0.32
CA ASP A 63 -17.96 -6.50 -0.02
C ASP A 63 -17.19 -7.21 1.12
N ARG A 64 -15.89 -6.91 1.28
CA ARG A 64 -15.00 -7.71 2.15
C ARG A 64 -14.40 -6.97 3.33
N ALA A 65 -14.49 -5.64 3.38
CA ALA A 65 -13.78 -4.83 4.37
C ALA A 65 -14.18 -5.21 5.79
N GLU A 66 -15.48 -5.39 6.05
CA GLU A 66 -15.99 -5.73 7.39
C GLU A 66 -15.47 -7.09 7.86
N GLY A 67 -15.65 -8.14 7.05
CA GLY A 67 -15.16 -9.48 7.40
C GLY A 67 -13.63 -9.56 7.55
N LEU A 68 -12.88 -8.78 6.76
CA LEU A 68 -11.42 -8.68 6.91
C LEU A 68 -11.03 -7.91 8.17
N ALA A 69 -11.76 -6.85 8.53
CA ALA A 69 -11.55 -6.10 9.77
C ALA A 69 -11.84 -6.97 11.00
N GLU A 70 -12.94 -7.72 11.01
CA GLU A 70 -13.27 -8.67 12.07
C GLU A 70 -12.23 -9.78 12.22
N LEU A 71 -11.80 -10.37 11.09
CA LEU A 71 -10.75 -11.37 11.07
C LEU A 71 -9.44 -10.81 11.64
N SER A 72 -9.05 -9.61 11.19
CA SER A 72 -7.86 -8.91 11.65
C SER A 72 -7.92 -8.69 13.17
N ALA A 73 -9.03 -8.14 13.68
CA ALA A 73 -9.23 -7.91 15.11
C ALA A 73 -9.13 -9.20 15.93
N ARG A 74 -9.77 -10.29 15.47
CA ARG A 74 -9.69 -11.60 16.13
C ARG A 74 -8.28 -12.16 16.14
N LEU A 75 -7.54 -12.05 15.04
CA LEU A 75 -6.16 -12.55 14.95
C LEU A 75 -5.21 -11.74 15.84
N PHE A 76 -5.37 -10.41 15.89
CA PHE A 76 -4.58 -9.56 16.79
C PHE A 76 -4.90 -9.76 18.27
N ALA A 77 -6.13 -10.17 18.61
CA ALA A 77 -6.52 -10.52 19.98
C ALA A 77 -6.12 -11.94 20.41
N SER A 78 -5.52 -12.74 19.51
CA SER A 78 -5.18 -14.14 19.78
C SER A 78 -3.94 -14.30 20.65
N ASP A 79 -3.85 -15.47 21.32
CA ASP A 79 -2.66 -15.85 22.08
C ASP A 79 -1.40 -15.88 21.21
N GLY A 80 -1.50 -16.36 19.96
CA GLY A 80 -0.38 -16.36 19.02
C GLY A 80 0.16 -14.96 18.72
N ALA A 81 -0.72 -13.95 18.61
CA ALA A 81 -0.29 -12.56 18.45
C ALA A 81 0.37 -12.02 19.73
N ARG A 82 -0.16 -12.36 20.91
CA ARG A 82 0.44 -12.01 22.21
C ARG A 82 1.84 -12.60 22.35
N GLU A 83 2.01 -13.90 22.05
CA GLU A 83 3.31 -14.59 22.08
C GLU A 83 4.31 -13.96 21.12
N ALA A 84 3.90 -13.69 19.88
CA ALA A 84 4.77 -13.06 18.88
C ALA A 84 5.21 -11.66 19.31
N MET A 85 4.32 -10.85 19.89
CA MET A 85 4.66 -9.51 20.39
C MET A 85 5.63 -9.57 21.58
N LEU A 86 5.43 -10.51 22.51
CA LEU A 86 6.36 -10.72 23.63
C LEU A 86 7.75 -11.13 23.15
N ALA A 87 7.83 -12.03 22.15
CA ALA A 87 9.09 -12.41 21.52
C ALA A 87 9.78 -11.23 20.81
N PHE A 88 9.00 -10.35 20.18
CA PHE A 88 9.54 -9.15 19.53
C PHE A 88 10.08 -8.13 20.55
N LEU A 89 9.34 -7.85 21.62
CA LEU A 89 9.70 -6.86 22.64
C LEU A 89 10.85 -7.32 23.56
N SER A 90 10.98 -8.63 23.77
CA SER A 90 12.07 -9.21 24.57
C SER A 90 13.39 -9.32 23.79
N ARG A 91 13.38 -9.03 22.48
CA ARG A 91 14.59 -9.07 21.67
C ARG A 91 15.52 -7.92 22.08
N PRO A 92 16.80 -8.18 22.38
CA PRO A 92 17.74 -7.11 22.71
C PRO A 92 17.80 -6.12 21.54
N LYS A 93 17.75 -4.83 21.86
CA LYS A 93 17.97 -3.78 20.87
C LYS A 93 19.42 -3.92 20.37
N GLY A 94 19.56 -4.34 19.12
CA GLY A 94 20.81 -4.22 18.37
C GLY A 94 20.91 -2.83 17.75
#